data_AF-A0A1J5R2M8-F1
#
_entry.id   AF-A0A1J5R2M8-F1
#
_cell.length_a   1.000
_cell.length_b   1.000
_cell.length_c   1.000
_cell.angle_alpha   90.00
_cell.angle_beta   90.00
_cell.angle_gamma   90.00
#
_symmetry.space_group_name_H-M   'P 1'
#
loop_
_entity.id
_entity.type
_entity.pdbx_description
1 polymer ?
#
loop_
_entity_poly.entity_id
_entity_poly.type
_entity_poly.pdbx_seq_one_letter_code
_entity_poly.pdbx_strand_id
1 'polypeptide(L)'
;MGLTTGGAIGKTAGGDLTLTASSTFVLTGTGNGLADAGLTSYQVQQTTLASLSIATVSGANQAITTIDAALNQVNTLRANLGATQNRFTSTVSNLQTTALNISAARSQIQDTNYAAETANLTRAQILQQAGTAMLAQANQLPNLVLSLLK
;
A
#
# COMPACT_ATOMS: atom_id res chain seq x y z
N MET A 1 20.17 18.85 -4.22
CA MET A 1 20.97 20.09 -4.27
C MET A 1 22.42 19.67 -4.38
N GLY A 2 23.00 19.81 -5.57
CA GLY A 2 24.36 19.37 -5.86
C GLY A 2 25.38 20.36 -5.30
N LEU A 3 26.43 19.83 -4.68
CA LEU A 3 27.57 20.61 -4.23
C LEU A 3 28.45 20.93 -5.45
N THR A 4 28.30 22.12 -6.02
CA THR A 4 29.27 22.71 -6.95
C THR A 4 30.17 23.66 -6.18
N THR A 5 31.22 23.14 -5.58
CA THR A 5 32.33 23.97 -5.10
C THR A 5 33.58 23.50 -5.84
N GLY A 6 34.04 24.33 -6.79
CA GLY A 6 35.27 24.11 -7.52
C GLY A 6 36.46 24.16 -6.57
N GLY A 7 37.01 22.99 -6.26
CA GLY A 7 38.35 22.83 -5.72
C GLY A 7 39.21 22.18 -6.80
N ALA A 8 40.26 22.86 -7.25
CA ALA A 8 41.29 22.21 -8.05
C ALA A 8 41.94 21.11 -7.19
N ILE A 9 41.78 19.84 -7.60
CA ILE A 9 42.50 18.73 -7.00
C ILE A 9 43.96 18.88 -7.43
N GLY A 10 44.78 19.46 -6.55
CA GLY A 10 46.20 19.64 -6.78
C GLY A 10 46.90 18.31 -7.04
N LYS A 11 47.78 18.27 -8.03
CA LYS A 11 48.61 17.09 -8.35
C LYS A 11 49.65 16.92 -7.24
N THR A 12 49.31 16.16 -6.21
CA THR A 12 50.33 15.68 -5.27
C THR A 12 51.04 14.51 -5.96
N ALA A 13 52.29 14.71 -6.35
CA ALA A 13 53.11 13.64 -6.92
C ALA A 13 53.21 12.48 -5.91
N GLY A 14 52.56 11.35 -6.22
CA GLY A 14 52.75 10.07 -5.52
C GLY A 14 51.64 9.61 -4.57
N GLY A 15 50.36 9.72 -4.93
CA GLY A 15 49.26 9.09 -4.17
C GLY A 15 48.14 8.55 -5.05
N ASP A 16 47.54 7.44 -4.64
CA ASP A 16 46.38 6.83 -5.33
C ASP A 16 45.07 7.44 -4.81
N LEU A 17 44.21 7.91 -5.73
CA LEU A 17 42.85 8.34 -5.42
C LEU A 17 41.90 7.15 -5.61
N THR A 18 41.45 6.54 -4.51
CA THR A 18 40.48 5.44 -4.54
C THR A 18 39.06 5.99 -4.32
N LEU A 19 38.17 5.75 -5.28
CA LEU A 19 36.77 6.17 -5.23
C LEU A 19 35.87 4.93 -5.11
N THR A 20 35.19 4.78 -3.97
CA THR A 20 34.28 3.65 -3.70
C THR A 20 32.84 4.15 -3.71
N ALA A 21 31.97 3.51 -4.49
CA ALA A 21 30.54 3.82 -4.53
C ALA A 21 29.69 2.55 -4.39
N SER A 22 28.57 2.64 -3.69
CA SER A 22 27.58 1.56 -3.53
C SER A 22 26.59 1.45 -4.71
N SER A 23 26.75 2.30 -5.73
CA SER A 23 25.94 2.36 -6.95
C SER A 23 26.78 2.91 -8.11
N THR A 24 26.16 3.29 -9.24
CA THR A 24 26.87 3.79 -10.43
C THR A 24 27.66 5.06 -10.12
N PHE A 25 28.99 4.98 -10.19
CA PHE A 25 29.87 6.14 -10.13
C PHE A 25 30.14 6.64 -11.55
N VAL A 26 29.73 7.89 -11.84
CA VAL A 26 29.98 8.53 -13.13
C VAL A 26 30.94 9.69 -12.92
N LEU A 27 32.11 9.62 -13.57
CA LEU A 27 33.04 10.73 -13.64
C LEU A 27 32.89 11.42 -15.00
N THR A 28 32.23 12.58 -15.03
CA THR A 28 32.05 13.37 -16.26
C THR A 28 33.08 14.48 -16.34
N GLY A 29 33.74 14.63 -17.49
CA GLY A 29 34.48 15.85 -17.83
C GLY A 29 34.07 16.36 -19.20
N THR A 30 33.99 17.68 -19.34
CA THR A 30 33.75 18.32 -20.63
C THR A 30 35.10 18.56 -21.32
N GLY A 31 35.23 18.15 -22.58
CA GLY A 31 36.49 18.29 -23.34
C GLY A 31 37.65 17.52 -22.69
N ASN A 32 38.82 18.15 -22.57
CA ASN A 32 40.03 17.53 -22.02
C ASN A 32 40.11 17.57 -20.47
N GLY A 33 39.05 17.96 -19.75
CA GLY A 33 39.11 18.25 -18.31
C GLY A 33 39.60 17.12 -17.41
N LEU A 34 39.32 15.85 -17.75
CA LEU A 34 39.81 14.68 -16.99
C LEU A 34 41.29 14.38 -17.29
N ALA A 35 41.72 14.61 -18.53
CA ALA A 35 43.12 14.43 -18.95
C ALA A 35 44.04 15.50 -18.34
N ASP A 36 43.56 16.75 -18.24
CA ASP A 36 44.27 17.86 -17.60
C ASP A 36 44.45 17.63 -16.09
N ALA A 37 43.43 17.06 -15.44
CA ALA A 37 43.51 16.54 -14.07
C ALA A 37 44.50 15.39 -13.88
N GLY A 38 45.10 14.86 -14.96
CA GLY A 38 46.12 13.80 -14.91
C GLY A 38 45.57 12.38 -14.91
N LEU A 39 44.26 12.19 -15.08
CA LEU A 39 43.63 10.89 -15.25
C LEU A 39 43.77 10.47 -16.72
N THR A 40 44.97 10.01 -17.08
CA THR A 40 45.33 9.58 -18.45
C THR A 40 45.00 8.12 -18.73
N SER A 41 44.66 7.36 -17.69
CA SER A 41 44.16 5.99 -17.77
C SER A 41 43.03 5.80 -16.76
N TYR A 42 41.95 5.15 -17.19
CA TYR A 42 40.83 4.78 -16.35
C TYR A 42 40.59 3.27 -16.52
N GLN A 43 40.93 2.49 -15.49
CA GLN A 43 40.54 1.09 -15.44
C GLN A 43 39.39 0.95 -14.45
N VAL A 44 38.21 0.58 -14.96
CA VAL A 44 37.11 0.12 -14.11
C VAL A 44 37.45 -1.30 -13.68
N GLN A 45 38.14 -1.44 -12.56
CA GLN A 45 38.18 -2.74 -11.89
C GLN A 45 36.82 -2.92 -11.20
N GLN A 46 35.88 -3.58 -11.88
CA GLN A 46 34.67 -4.08 -11.25
C GLN A 46 35.07 -5.18 -10.27
N THR A 47 35.36 -4.81 -9.03
CA THR A 47 35.69 -5.77 -7.98
C THR A 47 34.40 -6.43 -7.52
N THR A 48 34.12 -7.59 -8.09
CA THR A 48 33.04 -8.45 -7.60
C THR A 48 33.47 -9.12 -6.29
N LEU A 49 32.52 -9.51 -5.43
CA LEU A 49 32.82 -10.31 -4.24
C LEU A 49 33.60 -11.59 -4.59
N ALA A 50 33.40 -12.14 -5.78
CA ALA A 50 34.08 -13.34 -6.27
C ALA A 50 35.56 -13.12 -6.65
N SER A 51 35.96 -11.89 -6.98
CA SER A 51 37.33 -11.55 -7.37
C SER A 51 38.18 -10.99 -6.22
N LEU A 52 37.64 -11.00 -5.00
CA LEU A 52 38.19 -10.30 -3.84
C LEU A 52 39.04 -11.24 -2.99
N SER A 53 40.31 -10.87 -2.75
CA SER A 53 41.28 -11.69 -2.01
C SER A 53 41.65 -11.05 -0.68
N ILE A 54 41.67 -11.87 0.38
CA ILE A 54 42.03 -11.46 1.76
C ILE A 54 43.52 -11.75 2.03
N ALA A 55 44.26 -12.27 1.05
CA ALA A 55 45.66 -12.67 1.22
C ALA A 55 46.62 -11.51 1.52
N THR A 56 46.21 -10.26 1.26
CA THR A 56 46.99 -9.05 1.56
C THR A 56 46.18 -8.10 2.43
N VAL A 57 46.86 -7.25 3.21
CA VAL A 57 46.21 -6.22 4.04
C VAL A 57 45.38 -5.27 3.19
N SER A 58 45.86 -4.88 2.01
CA SER A 58 45.08 -4.03 1.08
C SER A 58 43.82 -4.74 0.56
N GLY A 59 43.95 -6.01 0.15
CA GLY A 59 42.82 -6.81 -0.32
C GLY A 59 41.77 -7.05 0.77
N ALA A 60 42.21 -7.27 2.02
CA ALA A 60 41.31 -7.39 3.18
C ALA A 60 40.51 -6.10 3.46
N ASN A 61 41.14 -4.93 3.37
CA ASN A 61 40.43 -3.65 3.55
C ASN A 61 39.42 -3.37 2.42
N GLN A 62 39.78 -3.72 1.17
CA GLN A 62 38.85 -3.68 0.04
C GLN A 62 37.70 -4.68 0.22
N ALA A 63 37.97 -5.84 0.82
CA ALA A 63 36.95 -6.83 1.16
C ALA A 63 35.91 -6.31 2.13
N ILE A 64 36.37 -5.71 3.23
CA ILE A 64 35.51 -5.13 4.25
C ILE A 64 34.59 -4.05 3.64
N THR A 65 35.17 -3.10 2.91
CA THR A 65 34.39 -2.00 2.31
C THR A 65 33.35 -2.48 1.29
N THR A 66 33.69 -3.49 0.48
CA THR A 66 32.75 -4.08 -0.50
C THR A 66 31.62 -4.84 0.19
N ILE A 67 31.94 -5.62 1.24
CA ILE A 67 30.95 -6.35 2.02
C ILE A 67 30.03 -5.37 2.76
N ASP A 68 30.55 -4.30 3.35
CA ASP A 68 29.74 -3.28 4.02
C ASP A 68 28.76 -2.62 3.05
N ALA A 69 29.20 -2.33 1.82
CA ALA A 69 28.30 -1.81 0.78
C ALA A 69 27.19 -2.81 0.43
N ALA A 70 27.53 -4.09 0.27
CA ALA A 70 26.56 -5.14 -0.01
C ALA A 70 25.57 -5.35 1.15
N LEU A 71 26.05 -5.33 2.39
CA LEU A 71 25.22 -5.42 3.60
C LEU A 71 24.27 -4.23 3.72
N ASN A 72 24.75 -3.02 3.41
CA ASN A 72 23.89 -1.84 3.37
C ASN A 72 22.76 -1.99 2.34
N GLN A 73 23.06 -2.51 1.14
CA GLN A 73 22.04 -2.76 0.12
C GLN A 73 20.98 -3.78 0.60
N VAL A 74 21.43 -4.89 1.22
CA VAL A 74 20.52 -5.90 1.80
C VAL A 74 19.66 -5.29 2.91
N ASN A 75 20.26 -4.48 3.79
CA ASN A 75 19.55 -3.81 4.87
C ASN A 75 18.50 -2.83 4.33
N THR A 76 18.81 -2.05 3.29
CA THR A 76 17.83 -1.19 2.61
C THR A 76 16.67 -2.00 2.04
N LEU A 77 16.96 -3.13 1.38
CA LEU A 77 15.91 -3.98 0.83
C LEU A 77 15.02 -4.56 1.94
N ARG A 78 15.61 -5.04 3.05
CA ARG A 78 14.88 -5.53 4.22
C ARG A 78 14.02 -4.44 4.87
N ALA A 79 14.54 -3.21 4.97
CA ALA A 79 13.79 -2.08 5.50
C ALA A 79 12.57 -1.75 4.62
N ASN A 80 12.73 -1.75 3.29
CA ASN A 80 11.63 -1.54 2.34
C ASN A 80 10.56 -2.63 2.44
N LEU A 81 10.98 -3.90 2.57
CA LEU A 81 10.05 -5.01 2.79
C LEU A 81 9.30 -4.88 4.11
N GLY A 82 9.98 -4.52 5.20
CA GLY A 82 9.34 -4.28 6.50
C GLY A 82 8.35 -3.12 6.46
N ALA A 83 8.69 -2.01 5.79
CA ALA A 83 7.77 -0.89 5.60
C ALA A 83 6.53 -1.30 4.78
N THR A 84 6.71 -2.12 3.75
CA THR A 84 5.62 -2.66 2.93
C THR A 84 4.72 -3.59 3.75
N GLN A 85 5.31 -4.45 4.59
CA GLN A 85 4.58 -5.31 5.50
C GLN A 85 3.74 -4.51 6.49
N ASN A 86 4.28 -3.44 7.08
CA ASN A 86 3.53 -2.55 7.96
C ASN A 86 2.34 -1.90 7.23
N ARG A 87 2.53 -1.44 5.99
CA ARG A 87 1.44 -0.91 5.17
C ARG A 87 0.35 -1.95 4.91
N PHE A 88 0.72 -3.21 4.63
CA PHE A 88 -0.24 -4.28 4.46
C PHE A 88 -1.02 -4.55 5.75
N THR A 89 -0.35 -4.63 6.89
CA THR A 89 -1.03 -4.82 8.19
C THR A 89 -2.02 -3.69 8.49
N SER A 90 -1.63 -2.43 8.30
CA SER A 90 -2.54 -1.28 8.51
C SER A 90 -3.71 -1.30 7.53
N THR A 91 -3.46 -1.65 6.26
CA THR A 91 -4.50 -1.72 5.23
C THR A 91 -5.49 -2.84 5.53
N VAL A 92 -5.01 -4.03 5.91
CA VAL A 92 -5.85 -5.17 6.29
C VAL A 92 -6.72 -4.83 7.50
N SER A 93 -6.15 -4.22 8.53
CA SER A 93 -6.91 -3.80 9.72
C SER A 93 -8.01 -2.80 9.34
N ASN A 94 -7.69 -1.79 8.52
CA ASN A 94 -8.68 -0.81 8.07
C ASN A 94 -9.79 -1.45 7.21
N LEU A 95 -9.42 -2.37 6.31
CA LEU A 95 -10.38 -3.12 5.48
C LEU A 95 -11.30 -4.00 6.32
N GLN A 96 -10.77 -4.67 7.36
CA GLN A 96 -11.58 -5.46 8.29
C GLN A 96 -12.60 -4.60 9.03
N THR A 97 -12.20 -3.45 9.58
CA THR A 97 -13.12 -2.51 10.23
C THR A 97 -14.18 -2.01 9.25
N THR A 98 -13.78 -1.66 8.03
CA THR A 98 -14.70 -1.21 6.98
C THR A 98 -15.69 -2.31 6.60
N ALA A 99 -15.24 -3.54 6.44
CA ALA A 99 -16.09 -4.69 6.13
C ALA A 99 -17.11 -4.97 7.24
N LEU A 100 -16.70 -4.89 8.52
CA LEU A 100 -17.60 -5.01 9.67
C LEU A 100 -18.66 -3.90 9.66
N ASN A 101 -18.27 -2.65 9.44
CA ASN A 101 -19.19 -1.52 9.38
C ASN A 101 -20.19 -1.65 8.22
N ILE A 102 -19.73 -2.05 7.03
CA ILE A 102 -20.60 -2.29 5.87
C ILE A 102 -21.57 -3.44 6.14
N SER A 103 -21.09 -4.54 6.73
CA SER A 103 -21.94 -5.68 7.08
C SER A 103 -23.03 -5.28 8.09
N ALA A 104 -22.67 -4.52 9.13
CA ALA A 104 -23.61 -4.03 10.14
C ALA A 104 -24.65 -3.06 9.54
N ALA A 105 -24.21 -2.11 8.71
CA ALA A 105 -25.11 -1.19 8.01
C ALA A 105 -26.06 -1.93 7.08
N ARG A 106 -25.56 -2.94 6.34
CA ARG A 106 -26.38 -3.77 5.47
C ARG A 106 -27.40 -4.61 6.26
N SER A 107 -27.03 -5.18 7.40
CA SER A 107 -27.97 -5.88 8.30
C SER A 107 -29.06 -4.93 8.78
N GLN A 108 -28.72 -3.73 9.26
CA GLN A 108 -29.71 -2.75 9.70
C GLN A 108 -30.70 -2.37 8.59
N ILE A 109 -30.21 -2.16 7.36
CA ILE A 109 -31.09 -1.86 6.21
C ILE A 109 -31.98 -3.07 5.90
N GLN A 110 -31.43 -4.28 5.84
CA GLN A 110 -32.18 -5.50 5.52
C GLN A 110 -33.22 -5.83 6.60
N ASP A 111 -32.84 -5.80 7.87
CA ASP A 111 -33.72 -6.10 9.00
C ASP A 111 -34.84 -5.07 9.13
N THR A 112 -34.54 -3.78 8.92
CA THR A 112 -35.55 -2.71 8.95
C THR A 112 -36.52 -2.83 7.78
N ASN A 113 -36.03 -3.13 6.58
CA ASN A 113 -36.88 -3.35 5.41
C ASN A 113 -37.76 -4.58 5.56
N TYR A 114 -37.23 -5.66 6.15
CA TYR A 114 -38.00 -6.87 6.43
C TYR A 114 -39.10 -6.61 7.47
N ALA A 115 -38.80 -5.87 8.53
CA ALA A 115 -39.79 -5.47 9.53
C ALA A 115 -40.91 -4.59 8.92
N ALA A 116 -40.55 -3.62 8.09
CA ALA A 116 -41.52 -2.74 7.41
C ALA A 116 -42.41 -3.50 6.43
N GLU A 117 -41.82 -4.38 5.60
CA GLU A 117 -42.56 -5.20 4.64
C GLU A 117 -43.48 -6.20 5.34
N THR A 118 -43.00 -6.86 6.41
CA THR A 118 -43.82 -7.78 7.21
C THR A 118 -44.99 -7.04 7.87
N ALA A 119 -44.77 -5.81 8.37
CA ALA A 119 -45.84 -4.98 8.93
C ALA A 119 -46.87 -4.56 7.86
N ASN A 120 -46.42 -4.25 6.64
CA ASN A 120 -47.31 -3.93 5.52
C ASN A 120 -48.11 -5.15 5.06
N LEU A 121 -47.46 -6.31 4.93
CA LEU A 121 -48.12 -7.59 4.62
C LEU A 121 -49.17 -7.93 5.67
N THR A 122 -48.82 -7.82 6.95
CA THR A 122 -49.76 -8.08 8.06
C THR A 122 -50.92 -7.10 8.03
N ARG A 123 -50.66 -5.80 7.83
CA ARG A 123 -51.71 -4.79 7.67
C ARG A 123 -52.63 -5.11 6.48
N ALA A 124 -52.07 -5.51 5.35
CA ALA A 124 -52.84 -5.87 4.15
C ALA A 124 -53.71 -7.11 4.40
N GLN A 125 -53.19 -8.13 5.07
CA GLN A 125 -53.94 -9.33 5.45
C GLN A 125 -55.08 -9.01 6.42
N ILE A 126 -54.84 -8.16 7.43
CA ILE A 126 -55.88 -7.72 8.38
C ILE A 126 -56.95 -6.90 7.64
N LEU A 127 -56.57 -6.00 6.74
CA LEU A 127 -57.52 -5.23 5.94
C LEU A 127 -58.36 -6.11 5.02
N GLN A 128 -57.79 -7.17 4.44
CA GLN A 128 -58.53 -8.14 3.63
C GLN A 128 -59.54 -8.92 4.48
N GLN A 129 -59.13 -9.44 5.64
CA GLN A 129 -60.04 -10.14 6.56
C GLN A 129 -61.13 -9.19 7.09
N ALA A 130 -60.76 -7.99 7.54
CA ALA A 130 -61.72 -6.98 8.00
C ALA A 130 -62.66 -6.53 6.88
N GLY A 131 -62.16 -6.37 5.64
CA GLY A 131 -62.98 -6.03 4.48
C GLY A 131 -64.03 -7.10 4.18
N THR A 132 -63.67 -8.39 4.24
CA THR A 132 -64.64 -9.48 4.07
C THR A 132 -65.66 -9.55 5.21
N ALA A 133 -65.24 -9.37 6.46
CA ALA A 133 -66.14 -9.35 7.62
C ALA A 133 -67.07 -8.13 7.60
N MET A 134 -66.56 -6.95 7.23
CA MET A 134 -67.36 -5.73 7.09
C MET A 134 -68.35 -5.83 5.94
N LEU A 135 -67.97 -6.42 4.80
CA LEU A 135 -68.90 -6.71 3.70
C LEU A 135 -69.98 -7.71 4.11
N ALA A 136 -69.62 -8.74 4.89
CA ALA A 136 -70.60 -9.69 5.43
C ALA A 136 -71.59 -9.02 6.40
N GLN A 137 -71.09 -8.16 7.30
CA GLN A 137 -71.92 -7.39 8.23
C GLN A 137 -72.82 -6.38 7.49
N ALA A 138 -72.28 -5.68 6.48
CA ALA A 138 -73.02 -4.74 5.66
C ALA A 138 -74.08 -5.43 4.79
N ASN A 139 -73.87 -6.67 4.35
CA ASN A 139 -74.88 -7.46 3.64
C ASN A 139 -76.00 -7.99 4.54
N GLN A 140 -75.79 -8.10 5.85
CA GLN A 140 -76.82 -8.54 6.80
C GLN A 140 -77.70 -7.38 7.30
N LEU A 141 -77.16 -6.16 7.33
CA LEU A 141 -77.88 -4.96 7.76
C LEU A 141 -79.20 -4.68 7.00
N PRO A 142 -79.29 -4.83 5.65
CA PRO A 142 -80.52 -4.59 4.89
C PRO A 142 -81.67 -5.51 5.29
N ASN A 143 -81.38 -6.76 5.66
CA ASN A 143 -82.38 -7.74 6.06
C ASN A 143 -83.01 -7.40 7.42
N LEU A 144 -82.25 -6.77 8.32
CA LEU A 144 -82.76 -6.24 9.59
C LEU A 144 -83.67 -5.02 9.37
N VAL A 145 -83.33 -4.15 8.41
CA VAL A 145 -84.16 -2.99 8.05
C VAL A 145 -85.48 -3.44 7.39
N LEU A 146 -85.46 -4.50 6.59
CA LEU A 146 -86.68 -5.06 5.98
C LEU A 146 -87.61 -5.75 7.01
N SER A 147 -87.09 -6.11 8.18
CA SER A 147 -87.87 -6.59 9.33
C SER A 147 -88.53 -5.47 10.12
N LEU A 148 -88.08 -4.21 9.96
CA LEU A 148 -88.65 -3.01 10.60
C LEU A 148 -89.72 -2.32 9.73
N LEU A 149 -89.91 -2.80 8.50
CA LEU A 149 -90.90 -2.30 7.52
C LEU A 149 -92.08 -3.28 7.31
N LYS A 150 -92.20 -4.31 8.14
CA LYS A 150 -93.37 -5.20 8.21
C LYS A 150 -94.06 -4.99 9.55
#